data_AF-A0A971Q8X3-F1
#
_entry.id   AF-A0A971Q8X3-F1
#
_cell.length_a   1.000
_cell.length_b   1.000
_cell.length_c   1.000
_cell.angle_alpha   90.00
_cell.angle_beta   90.00
_cell.angle_gamma   90.00
#
_symmetry.space_group_name_H-M   'P 1'
#
loop_
_entity.id
_entity.type
_entity.pdbx_description
1 polymer ?
#
loop_
_entity_poly.entity_id
_entity_poly.type
_entity_poly.pdbx_seq_one_letter_code
_entity_poly.pdbx_strand_id
1 'polypeptide(L)'
;MAEVTLPALIGDHMVLQRDATVPIWGKAAPGEQVTVEFLGQNRSATADKNGDWRVNLKRLKAGGPYEMTIRGSNTIVLKNVLVGEVWLASGQSNMQMSVVAVNNAAEEIAAAEYPLIRLFTVPNIPAAAPTKDLNGGWVECSPATIPHFSAAAYFFGRKLHQDLEVPVGLINSSWGGTNAETWTPAEAFNTKPSLQPIYEQLQLAAENPDDARQAYVKILRKWEVQTHRGDPGNEGFEQGWANADFDDGSWETAQLPGMMPASMDGVVWYRKEIAIPDDWAGKDMVLAIGAIDDFDTTYFNGEKVGATGPETPSYWAAARKYTVPGALVKAGTNTIAVRVFDHYMDGGFRGPELTLTPAAGGDAINLAGSWLCHVELKLEPVKPELGKPVDTGTPGELNAPASLYNGMI
;
A
#
# COMPACT_ATOMS: atom_id res chain seq x y z
N MET A 1 -21.88 20.91 28.90
CA MET A 1 -20.93 19.99 29.56
C MET A 1 -20.58 18.94 28.53
N ALA A 2 -19.32 18.54 28.41
CA ALA A 2 -18.96 17.42 27.53
C ALA A 2 -19.31 16.12 28.26
N GLU A 3 -19.92 15.17 27.57
CA GLU A 3 -20.18 13.85 28.12
C GLU A 3 -18.88 13.03 28.19
N VAL A 4 -18.84 12.04 29.08
CA VAL A 4 -17.78 11.04 29.08
C VAL A 4 -17.87 10.26 27.77
N THR A 5 -16.73 10.09 27.09
CA THR A 5 -16.60 9.22 25.91
C THR A 5 -15.39 8.30 26.05
N LEU A 6 -15.43 7.16 25.36
CA LEU A 6 -14.40 6.13 25.39
C LEU A 6 -13.84 5.92 23.98
N PRO A 7 -12.56 5.54 23.85
CA PRO A 7 -12.01 5.11 22.56
C PRO A 7 -12.68 3.81 22.09
N ALA A 8 -12.67 3.55 20.78
CA ALA A 8 -13.36 2.37 20.21
C ALA A 8 -12.85 1.02 20.78
N LEU A 9 -11.59 0.98 21.21
CA LEU A 9 -11.00 -0.21 21.82
C LEU A 9 -11.64 -0.56 23.18
N ILE A 10 -12.22 0.41 23.87
CA ILE A 10 -12.94 0.23 25.14
C ILE A 10 -14.44 0.31 24.86
N GLY A 11 -15.02 -0.84 24.56
CA GLY A 11 -16.43 -0.95 24.18
C GLY A 11 -17.05 -2.27 24.63
N ASP A 12 -18.27 -2.50 24.17
CA ASP A 12 -18.93 -3.80 24.32
C ASP A 12 -18.10 -4.92 23.69
N HIS A 13 -18.27 -6.14 24.18
CA HIS A 13 -17.59 -7.35 23.70
C HIS A 13 -16.06 -7.36 23.86
N MET A 14 -15.43 -6.35 24.47
CA MET A 14 -13.97 -6.29 24.59
C MET A 14 -13.38 -7.39 25.49
N VAL A 15 -12.07 -7.60 25.35
CA VAL A 15 -11.27 -8.46 26.25
C VAL A 15 -10.25 -7.60 26.97
N LEU A 16 -10.18 -7.73 28.30
CA LEU A 16 -9.18 -7.10 29.14
C LEU A 16 -8.07 -8.11 29.49
N GLN A 17 -6.82 -7.66 29.51
CA GLN A 17 -5.68 -8.51 29.86
C GLN A 17 -5.78 -9.01 31.30
N ARG A 18 -5.79 -10.33 31.49
CA ARG A 18 -5.71 -10.97 32.79
C ARG A 18 -4.34 -10.73 33.41
N ASP A 19 -4.26 -10.87 34.72
CA ASP A 19 -2.98 -10.94 35.43
C ASP A 19 -2.08 -9.68 35.36
N ALA A 20 -2.61 -8.58 34.79
CA ALA A 20 -1.95 -7.30 34.65
C ALA A 20 -2.77 -6.14 35.25
N THR A 21 -2.11 -5.00 35.43
CA THR A 21 -2.82 -3.73 35.67
C THR A 21 -3.48 -3.29 34.36
N VAL A 22 -4.79 -3.06 34.39
CA VAL A 22 -5.56 -2.76 33.17
C VAL A 22 -5.99 -1.29 33.16
N PRO A 23 -5.54 -0.48 32.20
CA PRO A 23 -6.00 0.88 32.07
C PRO A 23 -7.39 0.95 31.44
N ILE A 24 -8.22 1.85 31.97
CA ILE A 24 -9.46 2.30 31.34
C ILE A 24 -9.36 3.82 31.25
N TRP A 25 -9.59 4.38 30.06
CA TRP A 25 -9.38 5.79 29.78
C TRP A 25 -10.42 6.33 28.81
N GLY A 26 -10.48 7.65 28.69
CA GLY A 26 -11.41 8.31 27.79
C GLY A 26 -11.31 9.83 27.87
N LYS A 27 -12.34 10.50 27.36
CA LYS A 27 -12.55 11.94 27.48
C LYS A 27 -13.68 12.25 28.44
N ALA A 28 -13.60 13.40 29.09
CA ALA A 28 -14.67 14.03 29.87
C ALA A 28 -14.44 15.55 29.94
N ALA A 29 -15.33 16.32 30.57
CA ALA A 29 -15.08 17.74 30.78
C ALA A 29 -13.87 17.95 31.71
N PRO A 30 -13.01 18.97 31.47
CA PRO A 30 -11.88 19.24 32.36
C PRO A 30 -12.32 19.41 33.83
N GLY A 31 -11.65 18.71 34.75
CA GLY A 31 -11.98 18.71 36.18
C GLY A 31 -13.14 17.78 36.58
N GLU A 32 -13.79 17.10 35.63
CA GLU A 32 -14.84 16.12 35.91
C GLU A 32 -14.25 14.87 36.57
N GLN A 33 -14.91 14.37 37.61
CA GLN A 33 -14.58 13.08 38.21
C GLN A 33 -15.29 11.96 37.46
N VAL A 34 -14.52 10.97 37.00
CA VAL A 34 -15.02 9.76 36.36
C VAL A 34 -14.71 8.56 37.24
N THR A 35 -15.71 7.72 37.49
CA THR A 35 -15.63 6.51 38.30
C THR A 35 -15.88 5.28 37.45
N VAL A 36 -15.03 4.25 37.57
CA VAL A 36 -15.16 2.95 36.92
C VAL A 36 -15.40 1.88 37.96
N GLU A 37 -16.49 1.14 37.77
CA GLU A 37 -16.91 -0.01 38.57
C GLU A 37 -16.78 -1.30 37.74
N PHE A 38 -15.93 -2.22 38.19
CA PHE A 38 -15.72 -3.50 37.51
C PHE A 38 -15.20 -4.58 38.47
N LEU A 39 -15.86 -5.75 38.50
CA LEU A 39 -15.46 -6.90 39.32
C LEU A 39 -15.17 -6.55 40.80
N GLY A 40 -16.06 -5.77 41.42
CA GLY A 40 -15.93 -5.32 42.81
C GLY A 40 -14.88 -4.22 43.05
N GLN A 41 -14.15 -3.81 42.00
CA GLN A 41 -13.30 -2.62 42.07
C GLN A 41 -14.12 -1.37 41.78
N ASN A 42 -13.83 -0.31 42.52
CA ASN A 42 -14.33 1.04 42.29
C ASN A 42 -13.11 1.99 42.27
N ARG A 43 -12.84 2.62 41.11
CA ARG A 43 -11.68 3.50 40.88
C ARG A 43 -12.16 4.80 40.25
N SER A 44 -11.59 5.91 40.69
CA SER A 44 -11.91 7.22 40.12
C SER A 44 -10.67 7.95 39.63
N ALA A 45 -10.85 8.79 38.62
CA ALA A 45 -9.86 9.75 38.13
C ALA A 45 -10.56 11.09 37.84
N THR A 46 -9.79 12.17 37.87
CA THR A 46 -10.27 13.48 37.43
C THR A 46 -9.71 13.76 36.04
N ALA A 47 -10.55 14.18 35.11
CA ALA A 47 -10.11 14.58 33.77
C ALA A 47 -9.20 15.80 33.83
N ASP A 48 -8.10 15.74 33.09
CA ASP A 48 -7.10 16.79 33.05
C ASP A 48 -7.60 18.03 32.27
N LYS A 49 -6.72 19.02 32.11
CA LYS A 49 -7.02 20.25 31.35
C LYS A 49 -7.40 20.01 29.87
N ASN A 50 -7.00 18.87 29.31
CA ASN A 50 -7.29 18.45 27.93
C ASN A 50 -8.50 17.51 27.87
N GLY A 51 -9.17 17.28 29.01
CA GLY A 51 -10.28 16.35 29.16
C GLY A 51 -9.87 14.88 29.19
N ASP A 52 -8.58 14.55 29.22
CA ASP A 52 -8.09 13.16 29.28
C ASP A 52 -8.20 12.62 30.71
N TRP A 53 -8.79 11.45 30.90
CA TRP A 53 -8.83 10.73 32.19
C TRP A 53 -8.39 9.28 32.03
N ARG A 54 -7.82 8.70 33.10
CA ARG A 54 -7.42 7.30 33.13
C ARG A 54 -7.50 6.74 34.55
N VAL A 55 -8.11 5.57 34.70
CA VAL A 55 -8.01 4.74 35.89
C VAL A 55 -7.22 3.47 35.57
N ASN A 56 -6.59 2.89 36.59
CA ASN A 56 -5.91 1.60 36.47
C ASN A 56 -6.62 0.60 37.39
N LEU A 57 -7.25 -0.41 36.79
CA LEU A 57 -7.81 -1.55 37.50
C LEU A 57 -6.67 -2.45 37.95
N LYS A 58 -6.77 -2.98 39.18
CA LYS A 58 -5.83 -3.99 39.66
C LYS A 58 -6.03 -5.30 38.89
N ARG A 59 -5.06 -6.19 39.04
CA ARG A 59 -5.01 -7.55 38.50
C ARG A 59 -6.39 -8.23 38.46
N LEU A 60 -6.79 -8.64 37.27
CA LEU A 60 -8.08 -9.30 37.01
C LEU A 60 -7.85 -10.80 36.79
N LYS A 61 -8.79 -11.62 37.27
CA LYS A 61 -8.83 -13.06 36.97
C LYS A 61 -9.56 -13.29 35.65
N ALA A 62 -9.11 -14.25 34.86
CA ALA A 62 -9.77 -14.61 33.60
C ALA A 62 -11.21 -15.08 33.82
N GLY A 63 -12.10 -14.77 32.87
CA GLY A 63 -13.51 -15.12 32.92
C GLY A 63 -14.40 -14.10 32.21
N GLY A 64 -15.70 -14.20 32.48
CA GLY A 64 -16.75 -13.36 31.89
C GLY A 64 -17.86 -14.22 31.26
N PRO A 65 -18.85 -13.60 30.63
CA PRO A 65 -19.01 -12.15 30.44
C PRO A 65 -19.34 -11.38 31.71
N TYR A 66 -18.87 -10.14 31.80
CA TYR A 66 -19.16 -9.19 32.88
C TYR A 66 -19.72 -7.87 32.32
N GLU A 67 -20.27 -7.04 33.20
CA GLU A 67 -20.61 -5.65 32.92
C GLU A 67 -19.61 -4.71 33.60
N MET A 68 -19.22 -3.64 32.90
CA MET A 68 -18.44 -2.53 33.45
C MET A 68 -19.28 -1.27 33.41
N THR A 69 -19.35 -0.54 34.52
CA THR A 69 -20.05 0.75 34.58
C THR A 69 -19.05 1.88 34.74
N ILE A 70 -19.14 2.89 33.87
CA ILE A 70 -18.38 4.14 33.94
C ILE A 70 -19.36 5.27 34.23
N ARG A 71 -19.10 6.06 35.27
CA ARG A 71 -19.96 7.17 35.73
C ARG A 71 -19.19 8.48 35.75
N GLY A 72 -19.76 9.49 35.13
CA GLY A 72 -19.38 10.90 35.27
C GLY A 72 -20.65 11.75 35.20
N SER A 73 -20.67 12.72 34.30
CA SER A 73 -21.85 13.49 33.92
C SER A 73 -22.93 12.63 33.24
N ASN A 74 -22.52 11.60 32.51
CA ASN A 74 -23.34 10.51 31.98
C ASN A 74 -22.91 9.16 32.58
N THR A 75 -23.69 8.10 32.33
CA THR A 75 -23.34 6.73 32.71
C THR A 75 -23.23 5.87 31.45
N ILE A 76 -22.09 5.21 31.28
CA ILE A 76 -21.84 4.22 30.22
C ILE A 76 -21.81 2.84 30.88
N VAL A 77 -22.53 1.87 30.30
CA VAL A 77 -22.49 0.47 30.74
C VAL A 77 -21.99 -0.36 29.56
N LEU A 78 -20.78 -0.90 29.69
CA LEU A 78 -20.20 -1.82 28.72
C LEU A 78 -20.59 -3.24 29.07
N LYS A 79 -21.06 -3.99 28.08
CA LYS A 79 -21.59 -5.34 28.22
C LYS A 79 -20.68 -6.37 27.56
N ASN A 80 -20.81 -7.61 28.00
CA ASN A 80 -20.06 -8.75 27.45
C ASN A 80 -18.54 -8.53 27.50
N VAL A 81 -18.06 -7.93 28.60
CA VAL A 81 -16.62 -7.69 28.83
C VAL A 81 -16.00 -8.99 29.34
N LEU A 82 -14.98 -9.48 28.64
CA LEU A 82 -14.20 -10.65 29.03
C LEU A 82 -12.87 -10.25 29.67
N VAL A 83 -12.29 -11.14 30.45
CA VAL A 83 -10.92 -11.04 30.97
C VAL A 83 -10.14 -12.26 30.52
N GLY A 84 -9.00 -12.06 29.86
CA GLY A 84 -8.27 -13.14 29.20
C GLY A 84 -6.92 -12.70 28.65
N GLU A 85 -6.45 -13.32 27.58
CA GLU A 85 -5.25 -12.88 26.85
C GLU A 85 -5.63 -11.85 25.78
N VAL A 86 -4.83 -10.81 25.60
CA VAL A 86 -5.03 -9.79 24.55
C VAL A 86 -3.78 -9.69 23.71
N TRP A 87 -3.91 -9.89 22.40
CA TRP A 87 -2.79 -9.89 21.46
C TRP A 87 -3.02 -8.90 20.32
N LEU A 88 -2.00 -8.10 20.06
CA LEU A 88 -1.91 -7.26 18.88
C LEU A 88 -1.20 -8.04 17.77
N ALA A 89 -1.92 -8.31 16.69
CA ALA A 89 -1.42 -8.94 15.47
C ALA A 89 -1.18 -7.85 14.42
N SER A 90 0.08 -7.47 14.21
CA SER A 90 0.46 -6.40 13.29
C SER A 90 1.50 -6.83 12.25
N GLY A 91 1.47 -6.16 11.10
CA GLY A 91 2.42 -6.37 10.01
C GLY A 91 1.78 -6.25 8.64
N GLN A 92 2.45 -6.82 7.64
CA GLN A 92 2.07 -6.71 6.23
C GLN A 92 1.29 -7.94 5.70
N SER A 93 1.39 -8.26 4.41
CA SER A 93 0.55 -9.23 3.67
C SER A 93 0.38 -10.59 4.35
N ASN A 94 1.43 -11.17 4.93
CA ASN A 94 1.31 -12.44 5.64
C ASN A 94 0.40 -12.34 6.88
N MET A 95 0.45 -11.21 7.60
CA MET A 95 -0.45 -10.95 8.71
C MET A 95 -1.85 -10.56 8.21
N GLN A 96 -1.96 -9.87 7.07
CA GLN A 96 -3.24 -9.46 6.48
C GLN A 96 -3.99 -10.61 5.80
N MET A 97 -3.29 -11.67 5.38
CA MET A 97 -3.88 -12.83 4.72
C MET A 97 -5.11 -13.32 5.50
N SER A 98 -6.26 -13.33 4.83
CA SER A 98 -7.55 -13.61 5.45
C SER A 98 -7.85 -15.11 5.52
N VAL A 99 -8.75 -15.52 6.41
CA VAL A 99 -9.16 -16.93 6.52
C VAL A 99 -9.76 -17.46 5.22
N VAL A 100 -10.45 -16.64 4.41
CA VAL A 100 -10.93 -17.07 3.08
C VAL A 100 -9.81 -17.45 2.10
N ALA A 101 -8.57 -17.03 2.35
CA ALA A 101 -7.44 -17.31 1.48
C ALA A 101 -6.67 -18.59 1.85
N VAL A 102 -7.07 -19.31 2.90
CA VAL A 102 -6.40 -20.55 3.33
C VAL A 102 -6.93 -21.76 2.56
N ASN A 103 -6.12 -22.82 2.46
CA ASN A 103 -6.43 -24.00 1.64
C ASN A 103 -7.75 -24.70 2.02
N ASN A 104 -8.12 -24.69 3.31
CA ASN A 104 -9.32 -25.32 3.87
C ASN A 104 -10.31 -24.28 4.44
N ALA A 105 -10.43 -23.12 3.76
CA ALA A 105 -11.21 -21.99 4.25
C ALA A 105 -12.66 -22.35 4.62
N ALA A 106 -13.33 -23.18 3.81
CA ALA A 106 -14.73 -23.54 4.05
C ALA A 106 -14.92 -24.28 5.38
N GLU A 107 -14.05 -25.25 5.68
CA GLU A 107 -14.07 -26.01 6.92
C GLU A 107 -13.71 -25.12 8.12
N GLU A 108 -12.69 -24.27 7.98
CA GLU A 108 -12.23 -23.40 9.06
C GLU A 108 -13.28 -22.34 9.42
N ILE A 109 -13.93 -21.74 8.42
CA ILE A 109 -15.01 -20.77 8.63
C ILE A 109 -16.20 -21.44 9.29
N ALA A 110 -16.65 -22.61 8.81
CA ALA A 110 -17.80 -23.31 9.36
C ALA A 110 -17.58 -23.75 10.82
N ALA A 111 -16.34 -24.06 11.20
CA ALA A 111 -15.97 -24.48 12.55
C ALA A 111 -15.65 -23.31 13.51
N ALA A 112 -15.66 -22.05 13.05
CA ALA A 112 -15.22 -20.90 13.83
C ALA A 112 -16.25 -20.40 14.87
N GLU A 113 -16.83 -21.31 15.65
CA GLU A 113 -17.78 -21.01 16.73
C GLU A 113 -17.05 -20.85 18.07
N TYR A 114 -16.39 -19.70 18.26
CA TYR A 114 -15.58 -19.42 19.46
C TYR A 114 -16.06 -18.16 20.18
N PRO A 115 -17.17 -18.22 20.93
CA PRO A 115 -17.75 -17.04 21.58
C PRO A 115 -16.93 -16.51 22.76
N LEU A 116 -15.77 -17.08 23.10
CA LEU A 116 -14.81 -16.51 24.04
C LEU A 116 -13.56 -15.93 23.34
N ILE A 117 -13.52 -15.99 22.01
CA ILE A 117 -12.56 -15.27 21.19
C ILE A 117 -13.25 -14.00 20.66
N ARG A 118 -12.57 -12.87 20.77
CA ARG A 118 -13.05 -11.57 20.32
C ARG A 118 -12.09 -10.99 19.29
N LEU A 119 -12.65 -10.46 18.22
CA LEU A 119 -11.93 -9.93 17.08
C LEU A 119 -12.11 -8.42 17.04
N PHE A 120 -11.02 -7.69 16.91
CA PHE A 120 -11.02 -6.26 16.65
C PHE A 120 -10.19 -6.01 15.39
N THR A 121 -10.79 -5.39 14.36
CA THR A 121 -10.06 -5.05 13.13
C THR A 121 -9.82 -3.56 13.10
N VAL A 122 -8.55 -3.17 13.06
CA VAL A 122 -8.13 -1.78 12.91
C VAL A 122 -8.33 -1.36 11.45
N PRO A 123 -9.02 -0.25 11.17
CA PRO A 123 -9.15 0.28 9.83
C PRO A 123 -7.80 0.68 9.24
N ASN A 124 -7.68 0.45 7.94
CA ASN A 124 -6.50 0.81 7.16
C ASN A 124 -6.48 2.32 6.89
N ILE A 125 -6.01 3.09 7.87
CA ILE A 125 -5.93 4.56 7.81
C ILE A 125 -4.51 4.99 8.23
N PRO A 126 -3.66 5.48 7.30
CA PRO A 126 -2.38 6.06 7.67
C PRO A 126 -2.59 7.45 8.30
N ALA A 127 -1.63 7.90 9.11
CA ALA A 127 -1.65 9.23 9.70
C ALA A 127 -0.27 9.87 9.77
N ALA A 128 -0.19 11.18 9.52
CA ALA A 128 1.06 11.93 9.61
C ALA A 128 1.59 12.08 11.05
N ALA A 129 0.71 11.92 12.05
CA ALA A 129 1.03 12.02 13.46
C ALA A 129 0.19 11.02 14.28
N PRO A 130 0.66 10.57 15.46
CA PRO A 130 -0.05 9.61 16.29
C PRO A 130 -1.50 10.03 16.56
N THR A 131 -2.43 9.13 16.25
CA THR A 131 -3.85 9.30 16.54
C THR A 131 -4.16 8.82 17.95
N LYS A 132 -5.16 9.44 18.61
CA LYS A 132 -5.55 9.08 19.99
C LYS A 132 -6.65 8.01 20.04
N ASP A 133 -7.33 7.80 18.93
CA ASP A 133 -8.44 6.87 18.79
C ASP A 133 -8.55 6.44 17.33
N LEU A 134 -9.21 5.32 17.12
CA LEU A 134 -9.44 4.70 15.83
C LEU A 134 -10.90 4.27 15.74
N ASN A 135 -11.42 4.08 14.54
CA ASN A 135 -12.75 3.50 14.37
C ASN A 135 -12.69 1.99 14.54
N GLY A 136 -13.76 1.36 15.04
CA GLY A 136 -13.84 -0.09 15.14
C GLY A 136 -14.80 -0.56 16.22
N GLY A 137 -14.83 -1.87 16.42
CA GLY A 137 -15.61 -2.50 17.47
C GLY A 137 -15.24 -3.96 17.61
N TRP A 138 -15.36 -4.48 18.82
CA TRP A 138 -15.14 -5.89 19.10
C TRP A 138 -16.33 -6.71 18.61
N VAL A 139 -16.04 -7.84 17.97
CA VAL A 139 -17.05 -8.81 17.57
C VAL A 139 -16.69 -10.20 18.08
N GLU A 140 -17.70 -11.04 18.28
CA GLU A 140 -17.48 -12.45 18.61
C GLU A 140 -16.88 -13.19 17.42
N CYS A 141 -16.01 -14.17 17.68
CA CYS A 141 -15.53 -15.08 16.64
C CYS A 141 -16.65 -16.07 16.29
N SER A 142 -17.13 -15.98 15.05
CA SER A 142 -18.21 -16.79 14.49
C SER A 142 -17.92 -17.06 13.00
N PRO A 143 -18.60 -18.02 12.35
CA PRO A 143 -18.54 -18.20 10.91
C PRO A 143 -18.87 -16.92 10.11
N ALA A 144 -19.67 -16.01 10.68
CA ALA A 144 -20.04 -14.75 10.03
C ALA A 144 -18.95 -13.67 10.10
N THR A 145 -18.09 -13.70 11.12
CA THR A 145 -17.12 -12.62 11.40
C THR A 145 -15.69 -12.99 11.05
N ILE A 146 -15.37 -14.28 11.02
CA ILE A 146 -14.01 -14.76 10.76
C ILE A 146 -13.51 -14.67 9.30
N PRO A 147 -14.35 -14.74 8.23
CA PRO A 147 -13.85 -14.94 6.85
C PRO A 147 -12.76 -13.96 6.43
N HIS A 148 -12.90 -12.68 6.78
CA HIS A 148 -11.98 -11.61 6.38
C HIS A 148 -11.01 -11.18 7.49
N PHE A 149 -10.97 -11.89 8.62
CA PHE A 149 -10.00 -11.64 9.67
C PHE A 149 -8.65 -12.30 9.33
N SER A 150 -7.56 -11.81 9.94
CA SER A 150 -6.21 -12.39 9.78
C SER A 150 -6.21 -13.88 10.13
N ALA A 151 -5.80 -14.71 9.17
CA ALA A 151 -5.67 -16.15 9.34
C ALA A 151 -4.60 -16.48 10.37
N ALA A 152 -3.45 -15.82 10.30
CA ALA A 152 -2.36 -16.02 11.25
C ALA A 152 -2.79 -15.69 12.68
N ALA A 153 -3.47 -14.56 12.89
CA ALA A 153 -3.99 -14.17 14.20
C ALA A 153 -5.07 -15.15 14.69
N TYR A 154 -6.00 -15.56 13.82
CA TYR A 154 -7.07 -16.50 14.14
C TYR A 154 -6.52 -17.84 14.64
N PHE A 155 -5.63 -18.48 13.87
CA PHE A 155 -5.10 -19.78 14.24
C PHE A 155 -4.26 -19.73 15.52
N PHE A 156 -3.48 -18.67 15.69
CA PHE A 156 -2.75 -18.41 16.92
C PHE A 156 -3.70 -18.27 18.12
N GLY A 157 -4.70 -17.39 18.02
CA GLY A 157 -5.64 -17.14 19.12
C GLY A 157 -6.54 -18.34 19.43
N ARG A 158 -6.96 -19.11 18.41
CA ARG A 158 -7.70 -20.36 18.60
C ARG A 158 -6.88 -21.37 19.36
N LYS A 159 -5.62 -21.59 18.97
CA LYS A 159 -4.73 -22.52 19.68
C LYS A 159 -4.48 -22.07 21.11
N LEU A 160 -4.25 -20.77 21.30
CA LEU A 160 -4.05 -20.17 22.63
C LEU A 160 -5.28 -20.37 23.52
N HIS A 161 -6.48 -20.14 22.99
CA HIS A 161 -7.74 -20.34 23.71
C HIS A 161 -7.93 -21.82 24.11
N GLN A 162 -7.63 -22.76 23.20
CA GLN A 162 -7.72 -24.20 23.47
C GLN A 162 -6.73 -24.66 24.54
N ASP A 163 -5.51 -24.12 24.53
CA ASP A 163 -4.45 -24.53 25.47
C ASP A 163 -4.63 -23.95 26.86
N LEU A 164 -5.07 -22.69 26.94
CA LEU A 164 -5.16 -21.94 28.20
C LEU A 164 -6.56 -21.98 28.81
N GLU A 165 -7.58 -22.36 28.04
CA GLU A 165 -8.99 -22.39 28.44
C GLU A 165 -9.48 -21.05 29.02
N VAL A 166 -8.99 -19.94 28.46
CA VAL A 166 -9.38 -18.57 28.85
C VAL A 166 -9.82 -17.74 27.64
N PRO A 167 -10.62 -16.68 27.82
CA PRO A 167 -10.95 -15.76 26.74
C PRO A 167 -9.71 -15.20 26.02
N VAL A 168 -9.84 -14.90 24.73
CA VAL A 168 -8.76 -14.33 23.91
C VAL A 168 -9.29 -13.16 23.08
N GLY A 169 -8.66 -12.00 23.20
CA GLY A 169 -8.87 -10.84 22.33
C GLY A 169 -7.76 -10.76 21.30
N LEU A 170 -8.13 -10.64 20.03
CA LEU A 170 -7.21 -10.48 18.90
C LEU A 170 -7.47 -9.14 18.22
N ILE A 171 -6.45 -8.29 18.20
CA ILE A 171 -6.48 -7.00 17.51
C ILE A 171 -5.69 -7.17 16.21
N ASN A 172 -6.35 -7.12 15.07
CA ASN A 172 -5.73 -7.17 13.75
C ASN A 172 -5.43 -5.75 13.28
N SER A 173 -4.16 -5.38 13.27
CA SER A 173 -3.62 -4.12 12.75
C SER A 173 -2.61 -4.40 11.64
N SER A 174 -3.11 -4.81 10.47
CA SER A 174 -2.27 -5.26 9.37
C SER A 174 -2.68 -4.72 7.99
N TRP A 175 -1.70 -4.47 7.14
CA TRP A 175 -1.90 -3.94 5.79
C TRP A 175 -0.82 -4.46 4.84
N GLY A 176 -1.21 -5.25 3.83
CA GLY A 176 -0.31 -5.81 2.83
C GLY A 176 0.22 -4.79 1.83
N GLY A 177 1.38 -5.10 1.25
CA GLY A 177 2.06 -4.21 0.29
C GLY A 177 2.78 -3.03 0.93
N THR A 178 3.00 -3.06 2.25
CA THR A 178 3.62 -1.96 2.99
C THR A 178 5.04 -2.28 3.45
N ASN A 179 5.89 -1.26 3.49
CA ASN A 179 7.28 -1.41 3.91
C ASN A 179 7.42 -1.45 5.45
N ALA A 180 8.56 -1.89 5.98
CA ALA A 180 8.76 -1.97 7.44
C ALA A 180 8.81 -0.58 8.10
N GLU A 181 9.24 0.43 7.36
CA GLU A 181 9.42 1.79 7.81
C GLU A 181 8.10 2.45 8.22
N THR A 182 6.98 2.16 7.53
CA THR A 182 5.69 2.77 7.87
C THR A 182 5.14 2.28 9.22
N TRP A 183 5.53 1.07 9.66
CA TRP A 183 5.17 0.49 10.96
C TRP A 183 6.14 0.86 12.10
N THR A 184 7.15 1.68 11.80
CA THR A 184 8.22 2.03 12.75
C THR A 184 8.04 3.49 13.20
N PRO A 185 8.07 3.80 14.51
CA PRO A 185 7.97 5.18 14.99
C PRO A 185 9.10 6.05 14.42
N ALA A 186 8.80 7.30 14.09
CA ALA A 186 9.73 8.20 13.39
C ALA A 186 11.07 8.33 14.13
N GLU A 187 11.04 8.41 15.46
CA GLU A 187 12.21 8.58 16.30
C GLU A 187 13.17 7.39 16.24
N ALA A 188 12.68 6.19 15.90
CA ALA A 188 13.53 5.01 15.79
C ALA A 188 14.54 5.11 14.63
N PHE A 189 14.22 5.86 13.56
CA PHE A 189 15.15 6.09 12.45
C PHE A 189 16.34 6.96 12.86
N ASN A 190 16.19 7.78 13.90
CA ASN A 190 17.27 8.62 14.42
C ASN A 190 18.21 7.87 15.39
N THR A 191 17.98 6.57 15.63
CA THR A 191 18.77 5.80 16.62
C THR A 191 20.03 5.15 16.03
N LYS A 192 20.15 5.09 14.69
CA LYS A 192 21.28 4.46 13.99
C LYS A 192 21.74 5.34 12.82
N PRO A 193 23.07 5.52 12.62
CA PRO A 193 23.58 6.30 11.50
C PRO A 193 23.09 5.83 10.13
N SER A 194 22.86 4.53 9.95
CA SER A 194 22.38 3.96 8.68
C SER A 194 20.92 4.29 8.37
N LEU A 195 20.12 4.72 9.36
CA LEU A 195 18.69 5.05 9.21
C LEU A 195 18.44 6.57 9.24
N GLN A 196 19.45 7.35 9.64
CA GLN A 196 19.35 8.80 9.74
C GLN A 196 18.89 9.49 8.44
N PRO A 197 19.28 9.06 7.22
CA PRO A 197 18.76 9.65 6.00
C PRO A 197 17.24 9.58 5.86
N ILE A 198 16.61 8.49 6.34
CA ILE A 198 15.14 8.33 6.36
C ILE A 198 14.53 9.38 7.29
N TYR A 199 15.12 9.56 8.48
CA TYR A 199 14.64 10.54 9.45
C TYR A 199 14.73 11.97 8.90
N GLU A 200 15.88 12.35 8.34
CA GLU A 200 16.12 13.67 7.76
C GLU A 200 15.18 13.97 6.59
N GLN A 201 14.97 12.99 5.70
CA GLN A 201 14.04 13.13 4.59
C GLN A 201 12.59 13.25 5.07
N LEU A 202 12.20 12.50 6.11
CA LEU A 202 10.87 12.60 6.71
C LEU A 202 10.62 14.00 7.33
N GLN A 203 11.61 14.56 8.05
CA GLN A 203 11.52 15.92 8.58
C GLN A 203 11.38 16.95 7.45
N LEU A 204 12.22 16.83 6.41
CA LEU A 204 12.15 17.72 5.26
C LEU A 204 10.80 17.61 4.53
N ALA A 205 10.26 16.40 4.37
CA ALA A 205 8.96 16.19 3.73
C ALA A 205 7.80 16.74 4.55
N ALA A 206 7.90 16.77 5.89
CA ALA A 206 6.91 17.39 6.76
C ALA A 206 6.92 18.93 6.65
N GLU A 207 8.08 19.54 6.40
CA GLU A 207 8.23 21.00 6.29
C GLU A 207 8.00 21.51 4.87
N ASN A 208 8.57 20.83 3.86
CA ASN A 208 8.52 21.20 2.45
C ASN A 208 8.53 19.95 1.54
N PRO A 209 7.35 19.41 1.18
CA PRO A 209 7.21 18.19 0.37
C PRO A 209 7.90 18.27 -1.01
N ASP A 210 7.86 19.43 -1.67
CA ASP A 210 8.45 19.59 -3.01
C ASP A 210 9.98 19.54 -2.96
N ASP A 211 10.59 20.20 -1.97
CA ASP A 211 12.04 20.15 -1.75
C ASP A 211 12.49 18.73 -1.37
N ALA A 212 11.72 18.04 -0.53
CA ALA A 212 12.00 16.66 -0.15
C ALA A 212 11.99 15.73 -1.37
N ARG A 213 10.99 15.86 -2.24
CA ARG A 213 10.92 15.08 -3.49
C ARG A 213 12.10 15.40 -4.42
N GLN A 214 12.45 16.66 -4.59
CA GLN A 214 13.60 17.03 -5.41
C GLN A 214 14.93 16.50 -4.83
N ALA A 215 15.08 16.50 -3.51
CA ALA A 215 16.23 15.92 -2.83
C ALA A 215 16.29 14.40 -3.07
N TYR A 216 15.16 13.70 -2.91
CA TYR A 216 15.05 12.27 -3.17
C TYR A 216 15.44 11.92 -4.61
N VAL A 217 14.86 12.59 -5.61
CA VAL A 217 15.17 12.36 -7.04
C VAL A 217 16.65 12.52 -7.33
N LYS A 218 17.32 13.51 -6.72
CA LYS A 218 18.77 13.71 -6.87
C LYS A 218 19.58 12.57 -6.25
N ILE A 219 19.16 12.04 -5.11
CA ILE A 219 19.85 10.94 -4.43
C ILE A 219 19.62 9.62 -5.20
N LEU A 220 18.38 9.35 -5.62
CA LEU A 220 18.03 8.21 -6.44
C LEU A 220 18.85 8.18 -7.74
N ARG A 221 18.88 9.30 -8.48
CA ARG A 221 19.66 9.39 -9.72
C ARG A 221 21.16 9.16 -9.51
N LYS A 222 21.73 9.65 -8.40
CA LYS A 222 23.14 9.39 -8.06
C LYS A 222 23.37 7.90 -7.79
N TRP A 223 22.46 7.26 -7.05
CA TRP A 223 22.52 5.83 -6.78
C TRP A 223 22.38 5.00 -8.06
N GLU A 224 21.45 5.35 -8.95
CA GLU A 224 21.26 4.69 -10.25
C GLU A 224 22.52 4.77 -11.10
N VAL A 225 23.16 5.94 -11.19
CA VAL A 225 24.42 6.11 -11.94
C VAL A 225 25.53 5.26 -11.32
N GLN A 226 25.69 5.28 -9.98
CA GLN A 226 26.74 4.51 -9.29
C GLN A 226 26.54 2.99 -9.43
N THR A 227 25.30 2.55 -9.58
CA THR A 227 24.95 1.14 -9.73
C THR A 227 24.82 0.69 -11.19
N HIS A 228 25.20 1.54 -12.16
CA HIS A 228 25.07 1.28 -13.60
C HIS A 228 23.61 1.00 -14.05
N ARG A 229 22.65 1.62 -13.35
CA ARG A 229 21.20 1.53 -13.59
C ARG A 229 20.64 2.74 -14.35
N GLY A 230 21.51 3.63 -14.83
CA GLY A 230 21.11 4.74 -15.69
C GLY A 230 20.96 4.30 -17.14
N ASP A 231 19.97 4.85 -17.84
CA ASP A 231 19.81 4.67 -19.28
C ASP A 231 21.07 5.20 -19.99
N PRO A 232 21.86 4.35 -20.69
CA PRO A 232 23.10 4.81 -21.32
C PRO A 232 22.86 5.67 -22.56
N GLY A 233 21.61 5.80 -23.00
CA GLY A 233 21.25 6.52 -24.21
C GLY A 233 20.51 5.63 -25.20
N ASN A 234 20.07 6.23 -26.30
CA ASN A 234 19.12 5.65 -27.22
C ASN A 234 19.77 5.34 -28.57
N GLU A 235 20.63 4.31 -28.60
CA GLU A 235 21.35 3.90 -29.80
C GLU A 235 20.41 3.33 -30.87
N GLY A 236 19.32 2.68 -30.46
CA GLY A 236 18.32 2.18 -31.40
C GLY A 236 17.66 3.30 -32.23
N PHE A 237 17.46 4.48 -31.66
CA PHE A 237 16.95 5.64 -32.41
C PHE A 237 17.93 6.11 -33.47
N GLU A 238 19.23 6.21 -33.12
CA GLU A 238 20.29 6.57 -34.07
C GLU A 238 20.44 5.54 -35.20
N GLN A 239 20.10 4.27 -34.94
CA GLN A 239 20.04 3.21 -35.95
C GLN A 239 18.74 3.22 -36.78
N GLY A 240 17.82 4.14 -36.50
CA GLY A 240 16.57 4.29 -37.24
C GLY A 240 15.48 3.30 -36.82
N TRP A 241 15.59 2.61 -35.68
CA TRP A 241 14.60 1.62 -35.23
C TRP A 241 13.22 2.20 -34.91
N ALA A 242 13.07 3.53 -34.90
CA ALA A 242 11.76 4.17 -34.83
C ALA A 242 11.12 4.40 -36.21
N ASN A 243 11.90 4.38 -37.29
CA ASN A 243 11.46 4.83 -38.62
C ASN A 243 10.47 3.84 -39.25
N ALA A 244 9.54 4.37 -40.03
CA ALA A 244 8.51 3.57 -40.70
C ALA A 244 9.08 2.60 -41.75
N ASP A 245 10.20 2.95 -42.38
CA ASP A 245 10.86 2.19 -43.45
C ASP A 245 12.01 1.30 -42.97
N PHE A 246 12.23 1.20 -41.65
CA PHE A 246 13.23 0.32 -41.08
C PHE A 246 12.87 -1.16 -41.29
N ASP A 247 13.84 -1.96 -41.75
CA ASP A 247 13.71 -3.40 -41.92
C ASP A 247 13.87 -4.14 -40.58
N ASP A 248 12.74 -4.47 -39.96
CA ASP A 248 12.64 -5.22 -38.72
C ASP A 248 12.38 -6.71 -38.93
N GLY A 249 12.57 -7.25 -40.14
CA GLY A 249 12.28 -8.66 -40.45
C GLY A 249 13.12 -9.69 -39.67
N SER A 250 14.17 -9.24 -38.97
CA SER A 250 15.01 -10.04 -38.09
C SER A 250 14.60 -9.99 -36.60
N TRP A 251 13.61 -9.16 -36.25
CA TRP A 251 13.17 -8.97 -34.88
C TRP A 251 12.33 -10.15 -34.41
N GLU A 252 12.40 -10.44 -33.11
CA GLU A 252 11.60 -11.50 -32.50
C GLU A 252 10.16 -11.04 -32.29
N THR A 253 9.25 -11.95 -31.95
CA THR A 253 7.85 -11.61 -31.65
C THR A 253 7.58 -11.62 -30.15
N ALA A 254 6.89 -10.60 -29.65
CA ALA A 254 6.37 -10.52 -28.29
C ALA A 254 4.84 -10.42 -28.27
N GLN A 255 4.22 -10.91 -27.19
CA GLN A 255 2.79 -10.71 -26.92
C GLN A 255 2.61 -9.60 -25.90
N LEU A 256 1.86 -8.55 -26.26
CA LEU A 256 1.58 -7.40 -25.41
C LEU A 256 0.08 -7.26 -25.10
N PRO A 257 -0.31 -6.77 -23.89
CA PRO A 257 0.57 -6.43 -22.78
C PRO A 257 1.24 -7.68 -22.20
N GLY A 258 2.48 -7.51 -21.74
CA GLY A 258 3.34 -8.62 -21.36
C GLY A 258 4.66 -8.13 -20.78
N MET A 259 5.32 -9.01 -20.02
CA MET A 259 6.62 -8.73 -19.42
C MET A 259 7.72 -8.69 -20.48
N MET A 260 8.81 -8.00 -20.18
CA MET A 260 10.06 -8.11 -20.92
C MET A 260 10.57 -9.57 -20.92
N PRO A 261 11.49 -9.94 -21.84
CA PRO A 261 12.08 -11.27 -21.86
C PRO A 261 12.58 -11.69 -20.48
N ALA A 262 12.36 -12.95 -20.10
CA ALA A 262 12.65 -13.39 -18.73
C ALA A 262 14.14 -13.23 -18.38
N SER A 263 14.41 -12.78 -17.15
CA SER A 263 15.77 -12.65 -16.59
C SER A 263 16.66 -11.60 -17.26
N MET A 264 16.10 -10.49 -17.74
CA MET A 264 16.87 -9.32 -18.11
C MET A 264 16.31 -8.05 -17.49
N ASP A 265 17.20 -7.22 -16.95
CA ASP A 265 17.01 -5.77 -16.90
C ASP A 265 17.62 -5.20 -18.20
N GLY A 266 17.28 -3.98 -18.59
CA GLY A 266 17.88 -3.29 -19.72
C GLY A 266 16.87 -2.68 -20.67
N VAL A 267 17.19 -2.66 -21.97
CA VAL A 267 16.42 -1.93 -22.97
C VAL A 267 15.90 -2.86 -24.05
N VAL A 268 14.58 -2.82 -24.27
CA VAL A 268 13.90 -3.56 -25.34
C VAL A 268 13.07 -2.60 -26.17
N TRP A 269 13.20 -2.72 -27.48
CA TRP A 269 12.33 -2.06 -28.44
C TRP A 269 11.17 -2.96 -28.82
N TYR A 270 10.03 -2.33 -29.03
CA TYR A 270 8.83 -2.95 -29.56
C TYR A 270 8.37 -2.18 -30.78
N ARG A 271 8.01 -2.87 -31.86
CA ARG A 271 7.49 -2.29 -33.11
C ARG A 271 6.19 -2.95 -33.53
N LYS A 272 5.27 -2.15 -34.06
CA LYS A 272 4.03 -2.64 -34.65
C LYS A 272 3.58 -1.78 -35.81
N GLU A 273 3.28 -2.46 -36.91
CA GLU A 273 2.54 -1.87 -38.00
C GLU A 273 1.04 -1.93 -37.74
N ILE A 274 0.35 -0.86 -38.11
CA ILE A 274 -1.09 -0.73 -38.04
C ILE A 274 -1.64 -0.16 -39.34
N ALA A 275 -2.82 -0.61 -39.74
CA ALA A 275 -3.56 -0.03 -40.85
C ALA A 275 -4.51 1.04 -40.31
N ILE A 276 -4.37 2.27 -40.82
CA ILE A 276 -5.21 3.41 -40.45
C ILE A 276 -6.22 3.69 -41.58
N PRO A 277 -7.51 3.82 -41.25
CA PRO A 277 -8.54 4.18 -42.23
C PRO A 277 -8.26 5.52 -42.93
N ASP A 278 -8.65 5.63 -44.20
CA ASP A 278 -8.43 6.82 -45.02
C ASP A 278 -9.01 8.09 -44.38
N ASP A 279 -10.17 7.98 -43.73
CA ASP A 279 -10.85 9.09 -43.09
C ASP A 279 -10.19 9.53 -41.77
N TRP A 280 -9.20 8.79 -41.26
CA TRP A 280 -8.41 9.16 -40.08
C TRP A 280 -7.13 9.90 -40.44
N ALA A 281 -6.67 9.83 -41.69
CA ALA A 281 -5.47 10.50 -42.14
C ALA A 281 -5.53 12.02 -41.87
N GLY A 282 -4.43 12.59 -41.35
CA GLY A 282 -4.36 14.01 -41.02
C GLY A 282 -5.06 14.41 -39.71
N LYS A 283 -5.75 13.51 -39.00
CA LYS A 283 -6.41 13.80 -37.73
C LYS A 283 -5.49 13.49 -36.54
N ASP A 284 -5.55 14.34 -35.52
CA ASP A 284 -4.87 14.06 -34.25
C ASP A 284 -5.44 12.78 -33.62
N MET A 285 -4.54 11.97 -33.06
CA MET A 285 -4.87 10.70 -32.43
C MET A 285 -4.41 10.70 -30.97
N VAL A 286 -5.05 9.87 -30.16
CA VAL A 286 -4.62 9.51 -28.81
C VAL A 286 -4.09 8.09 -28.85
N LEU A 287 -2.80 7.96 -28.61
CA LEU A 287 -2.11 6.68 -28.46
C LEU A 287 -2.03 6.35 -26.97
N ALA A 288 -2.82 5.36 -26.53
CA ALA A 288 -2.76 4.82 -25.18
C ALA A 288 -1.97 3.51 -25.20
N ILE A 289 -0.88 3.44 -24.43
CA ILE A 289 -0.01 2.24 -24.36
C ILE A 289 0.06 1.64 -22.95
N GLY A 290 -0.88 2.01 -22.08
CA GLY A 290 -1.03 1.44 -20.75
C GLY A 290 0.08 1.88 -19.82
N ALA A 291 0.25 1.18 -18.70
CA ALA A 291 1.41 1.35 -17.84
C ALA A 291 2.59 0.54 -18.40
N ILE A 292 3.77 1.14 -18.36
CA ILE A 292 5.04 0.51 -18.73
C ILE A 292 5.95 0.57 -17.52
N ASP A 293 6.56 -0.56 -17.20
CA ASP A 293 7.54 -0.76 -16.13
C ASP A 293 8.93 -0.83 -16.78
N ASP A 294 9.87 0.09 -16.58
CA ASP A 294 9.77 1.33 -15.79
C ASP A 294 9.48 2.55 -16.66
N PHE A 295 10.25 2.70 -17.75
CA PHE A 295 10.27 3.91 -18.57
C PHE A 295 9.99 3.60 -20.03
N ASP A 296 9.47 4.59 -20.74
CA ASP A 296 9.29 4.51 -22.17
C ASP A 296 9.73 5.77 -22.90
N THR A 297 10.12 5.58 -24.15
CA THR A 297 10.03 6.62 -25.18
C THR A 297 9.29 6.05 -26.38
N THR A 298 8.25 6.78 -26.81
CA THR A 298 7.29 6.30 -27.81
C THR A 298 7.34 7.16 -29.07
N TYR A 299 7.32 6.48 -30.22
CA TYR A 299 7.46 7.05 -31.54
C TYR A 299 6.31 6.61 -32.46
N PHE A 300 5.98 7.49 -33.41
CA PHE A 300 5.02 7.23 -34.47
C PHE A 300 5.61 7.64 -35.82
N ASN A 301 5.75 6.69 -36.74
CA ASN A 301 6.41 6.88 -38.04
C ASN A 301 7.80 7.55 -37.95
N GLY A 302 8.61 7.17 -36.95
CA GLY A 302 9.95 7.75 -36.71
C GLY A 302 9.99 8.95 -35.77
N GLU A 303 8.86 9.64 -35.57
CA GLU A 303 8.82 10.88 -34.78
C GLU A 303 8.43 10.59 -33.32
N LYS A 304 9.14 11.21 -32.37
CA LYS A 304 8.83 11.05 -30.94
C LYS A 304 7.50 11.72 -30.60
N VAL A 305 6.57 10.96 -30.03
CA VAL A 305 5.24 11.46 -29.60
C VAL A 305 5.07 11.51 -28.09
N GLY A 306 5.92 10.81 -27.34
CA GLY A 306 5.84 10.77 -25.88
C GLY A 306 7.04 10.12 -25.20
N ALA A 307 7.11 10.30 -23.89
CA ALA A 307 8.02 9.57 -23.01
C ALA A 307 7.53 9.67 -21.56
N THR A 308 7.96 8.73 -20.74
CA THR A 308 7.82 8.80 -19.28
C THR A 308 9.09 8.27 -18.64
N GLY A 309 9.75 9.14 -17.86
CA GLY A 309 10.98 8.84 -17.15
C GLY A 309 10.86 8.96 -15.63
N PRO A 310 11.99 8.90 -14.90
CA PRO A 310 12.04 8.89 -13.43
C PRO A 310 11.53 10.18 -12.77
N GLU A 311 11.35 11.25 -13.54
CA GLU A 311 10.69 12.48 -13.09
C GLU A 311 9.18 12.30 -12.85
N THR A 312 8.57 11.22 -13.37
CA THR A 312 7.14 10.95 -13.23
C THR A 312 6.86 10.16 -11.95
N PRO A 313 6.04 10.67 -11.03
CA PRO A 313 5.64 9.92 -9.84
C PRO A 313 4.97 8.59 -10.20
N SER A 314 5.37 7.50 -9.53
CA SER A 314 4.86 6.15 -9.80
C SER A 314 4.95 5.76 -11.28
N TYR A 315 6.07 6.10 -11.94
CA TYR A 315 6.29 5.86 -13.37
C TYR A 315 5.94 4.42 -13.78
N TRP A 316 6.30 3.39 -13.01
CA TRP A 316 5.99 1.98 -13.31
C TRP A 316 4.48 1.68 -13.48
N ALA A 317 3.61 2.47 -12.85
CA ALA A 317 2.16 2.26 -12.82
C ALA A 317 1.35 3.33 -13.57
N ALA A 318 1.96 4.46 -13.96
CA ALA A 318 1.24 5.54 -14.64
C ALA A 318 0.67 5.07 -16.00
N ALA A 319 -0.56 5.44 -16.36
CA ALA A 319 -1.06 5.15 -17.70
C ALA A 319 -0.43 6.11 -18.72
N ARG A 320 0.14 5.59 -19.82
CA ARG A 320 0.69 6.39 -20.91
C ARG A 320 -0.39 6.72 -21.94
N LYS A 321 -0.62 8.02 -22.15
CA LYS A 321 -1.50 8.55 -23.19
C LYS A 321 -0.78 9.70 -23.89
N TYR A 322 -0.43 9.49 -25.15
CA TYR A 322 0.31 10.46 -25.96
C TYR A 322 -0.52 10.94 -27.13
N THR A 323 -0.42 12.23 -27.43
CA THR A 323 -1.01 12.80 -28.64
C THR A 323 -0.11 12.50 -29.82
N VAL A 324 -0.66 11.87 -30.86
CA VAL A 324 -0.01 11.74 -32.16
C VAL A 324 -0.56 12.85 -33.05
N PRO A 325 0.26 13.85 -33.44
CA PRO A 325 -0.19 14.91 -34.33
C PRO A 325 -0.65 14.34 -35.68
N GLY A 326 -1.76 14.84 -36.20
CA GLY A 326 -2.35 14.36 -37.45
C GLY A 326 -1.42 14.46 -38.66
N ALA A 327 -0.45 15.38 -38.64
CA ALA A 327 0.59 15.49 -39.67
C ALA A 327 1.44 14.21 -39.81
N LEU A 328 1.53 13.38 -38.76
CA LEU A 328 2.24 12.11 -38.79
C LEU A 328 1.35 10.95 -39.28
N VAL A 329 0.02 11.13 -39.26
CA VAL A 329 -0.97 10.08 -39.45
C VAL A 329 -1.32 9.98 -40.93
N LYS A 330 -0.93 8.86 -41.55
CA LYS A 330 -1.17 8.59 -42.97
C LYS A 330 -2.28 7.56 -43.12
N ALA A 331 -3.00 7.60 -44.24
CA ALA A 331 -3.87 6.50 -44.63
C ALA A 331 -3.04 5.23 -44.90
N GLY A 332 -3.55 4.06 -44.56
CA GLY A 332 -2.86 2.78 -44.74
C GLY A 332 -1.84 2.48 -43.63
N THR A 333 -0.70 1.89 -43.98
CA THR A 333 0.28 1.40 -43.00
C THR A 333 1.00 2.54 -42.28
N ASN A 334 1.02 2.47 -40.95
CA ASN A 334 1.78 3.33 -40.05
C ASN A 334 2.50 2.46 -39.03
N THR A 335 3.60 2.97 -38.48
CA THR A 335 4.46 2.25 -37.53
C THR A 335 4.44 2.93 -36.17
N ILE A 336 4.22 2.15 -35.13
CA ILE A 336 4.44 2.54 -33.74
C ILE A 336 5.71 1.84 -33.26
N ALA A 337 6.62 2.60 -32.64
CA ALA A 337 7.80 2.05 -31.98
C ALA A 337 7.85 2.52 -30.52
N VAL A 338 8.12 1.61 -29.59
CA VAL A 338 8.23 1.90 -28.15
C VAL A 338 9.55 1.35 -27.66
N ARG A 339 10.39 2.22 -27.13
CA ARG A 339 11.61 1.83 -26.43
C ARG A 339 11.32 1.77 -24.94
N VAL A 340 11.40 0.58 -24.36
CA VAL A 340 11.22 0.35 -22.92
C VAL A 340 12.58 0.21 -22.26
N PHE A 341 12.81 0.98 -21.21
CA PHE A 341 13.99 0.82 -20.36
C PHE A 341 13.53 0.38 -18.96
N ASP A 342 13.93 -0.83 -18.60
CA ASP A 342 13.78 -1.43 -17.27
C ASP A 342 15.14 -1.36 -16.58
N HIS A 343 15.19 -0.64 -15.46
CA HIS A 343 16.43 -0.53 -14.71
C HIS A 343 16.56 -1.55 -13.57
N TYR A 344 15.49 -2.20 -13.13
CA TYR A 344 15.54 -3.32 -12.17
C TYR A 344 14.21 -4.07 -12.07
N MET A 345 14.31 -5.35 -11.69
CA MET A 345 13.17 -6.24 -11.39
C MET A 345 12.40 -6.64 -12.64
N ASP A 346 11.14 -6.23 -12.76
CA ASP A 346 10.23 -6.70 -13.80
C ASP A 346 9.93 -5.55 -14.75
N GLY A 347 10.44 -5.60 -15.97
CA GLY A 347 10.04 -4.67 -17.02
C GLY A 347 8.84 -5.10 -17.86
N GLY A 348 8.27 -4.15 -18.61
CA GLY A 348 7.34 -4.40 -19.72
C GLY A 348 5.99 -3.68 -19.62
N PHE A 349 5.05 -4.10 -20.46
CA PHE A 349 3.72 -3.50 -20.55
C PHE A 349 2.79 -4.12 -19.49
N ARG A 350 2.45 -3.37 -18.44
CA ARG A 350 1.66 -3.83 -17.29
C ARG A 350 0.17 -3.45 -17.35
N GLY A 351 -0.18 -2.43 -18.13
CA GLY A 351 -1.56 -1.93 -18.23
C GLY A 351 -2.38 -2.59 -19.36
N PRO A 352 -3.70 -2.70 -19.23
CA PRO A 352 -4.56 -3.28 -20.27
C PRO A 352 -4.84 -2.33 -21.45
N GLU A 353 -4.54 -1.03 -21.33
CA GLU A 353 -4.90 -0.01 -22.32
C GLU A 353 -3.89 0.05 -23.48
N LEU A 354 -4.07 -0.76 -24.52
CA LEU A 354 -3.30 -0.69 -25.77
C LEU A 354 -4.21 -0.29 -26.94
N THR A 355 -4.35 1.00 -27.21
CA THR A 355 -5.27 1.51 -28.24
C THR A 355 -4.77 2.75 -28.98
N LEU A 356 -5.21 2.91 -30.23
CA LEU A 356 -5.11 4.17 -30.98
C LEU A 356 -6.52 4.64 -31.34
N THR A 357 -6.88 5.86 -30.93
CA THR A 357 -8.23 6.42 -31.12
C THR A 357 -8.14 7.84 -31.69
N PRO A 358 -9.05 8.27 -32.59
CA PRO A 358 -9.13 9.67 -33.00
C PRO A 358 -9.34 10.59 -31.79
N ALA A 359 -8.64 11.73 -31.73
CA ALA A 359 -8.77 12.65 -30.60
C ALA A 359 -10.18 13.24 -30.45
N ALA A 360 -10.96 13.28 -31.54
CA ALA A 360 -12.35 13.70 -31.54
C ALA A 360 -13.33 12.63 -30.99
N GLY A 361 -12.83 11.45 -30.62
CA GLY A 361 -13.62 10.27 -30.24
C GLY A 361 -14.06 9.45 -31.44
N GLY A 362 -14.43 8.19 -31.18
CA GLY A 362 -14.83 7.22 -32.20
C GLY A 362 -14.37 5.81 -31.88
N ASP A 363 -14.36 4.96 -32.90
CA ASP A 363 -13.81 3.61 -32.79
C ASP A 363 -12.31 3.64 -32.47
N ALA A 364 -11.83 2.60 -31.79
CA ALA A 364 -10.44 2.44 -31.40
C ALA A 364 -9.81 1.24 -32.12
N ILE A 365 -8.58 1.41 -32.59
CA ILE A 365 -7.75 0.28 -33.04
C ILE A 365 -7.17 -0.37 -31.78
N ASN A 366 -7.46 -1.66 -31.58
CA ASN A 366 -6.83 -2.46 -30.53
C ASN A 366 -5.39 -2.79 -30.93
N LEU A 367 -4.43 -2.39 -30.09
CA LEU A 367 -3.00 -2.61 -30.33
C LEU A 367 -2.46 -3.84 -29.61
N ALA A 368 -3.25 -4.51 -28.76
CA ALA A 368 -2.83 -5.73 -28.06
C ALA A 368 -2.52 -6.90 -29.03
N GLY A 369 -1.86 -7.93 -28.50
CA GLY A 369 -1.42 -9.12 -29.21
C GLY A 369 0.02 -9.02 -29.71
N SER A 370 0.26 -9.47 -30.93
CA SER A 370 1.60 -9.61 -31.50
C SER A 370 2.26 -8.26 -31.80
N TRP A 371 3.50 -8.10 -31.36
CA TRP A 371 4.44 -7.02 -31.68
C TRP A 371 5.80 -7.62 -32.04
N LEU A 372 6.62 -6.90 -32.81
CA LEU A 372 8.04 -7.25 -32.98
C LEU A 372 8.85 -6.67 -31.82
N CYS A 373 9.91 -7.35 -31.40
CA CYS A 373 10.80 -6.87 -30.34
C CYS A 373 12.29 -7.14 -30.62
N HIS A 374 13.14 -6.25 -30.09
CA HIS A 374 14.59 -6.39 -30.17
C HIS A 374 15.25 -5.84 -28.91
N VAL A 375 16.24 -6.57 -28.39
CA VAL A 375 17.02 -6.16 -27.21
C VAL A 375 18.12 -5.19 -27.65
N GLU A 376 18.05 -3.92 -27.22
CA GLU A 376 19.13 -2.95 -27.43
C GLU A 376 20.27 -3.17 -26.45
N LEU A 377 19.91 -3.37 -25.17
CA LEU A 377 20.87 -3.49 -24.08
C LEU A 377 20.38 -4.55 -23.10
N LYS A 378 21.28 -5.44 -22.70
CA LYS A 378 21.07 -6.34 -21.58
C LYS A 378 21.92 -5.89 -20.40
N LEU A 379 21.27 -5.60 -19.28
CA LEU A 379 21.92 -5.36 -18.00
C LEU A 379 21.93 -6.65 -17.18
N GLU A 380 23.00 -6.85 -16.40
CA GLU A 380 23.10 -7.98 -15.49
C GLU A 380 22.10 -7.82 -14.34
N PRO A 381 21.30 -8.85 -13.99
CA PRO A 381 20.42 -8.80 -12.84
C PRO A 381 21.22 -8.64 -11.53
N VAL A 382 21.14 -7.47 -10.89
CA VAL A 382 21.75 -7.21 -9.58
C VAL A 382 20.68 -7.27 -8.50
N LYS A 383 21.00 -7.81 -7.32
CA LYS A 383 20.12 -7.74 -6.14
C LYS A 383 19.92 -6.27 -5.73
N PRO A 384 18.78 -5.62 -6.00
CA PRO A 384 18.70 -4.16 -6.15
C PRO A 384 18.62 -3.38 -4.83
N GLU A 385 18.41 -4.05 -3.70
CA GLU A 385 17.90 -3.36 -2.50
C GLU A 385 18.99 -2.90 -1.51
N LEU A 386 20.23 -3.35 -1.68
CA LEU A 386 21.33 -2.92 -0.81
C LEU A 386 21.75 -1.50 -1.14
N GLY A 387 21.24 -0.54 -0.37
CA GLY A 387 21.61 0.87 -0.43
C GLY A 387 20.77 1.73 -1.37
N LYS A 388 19.65 1.20 -1.93
CA LYS A 388 18.69 2.02 -2.67
C LYS A 388 18.13 3.10 -1.74
N PRO A 389 18.13 4.39 -2.15
CA PRO A 389 17.47 5.45 -1.40
C PRO A 389 15.99 5.13 -1.21
N VAL A 390 15.52 5.22 0.03
CA VAL A 390 14.10 5.01 0.36
C VAL A 390 13.33 6.27 0.01
N ASP A 391 12.29 6.14 -0.83
CA ASP A 391 11.33 7.24 -0.97
C ASP A 391 10.50 7.30 0.31
N THR A 392 10.68 8.33 1.11
CA THR A 392 9.90 8.50 2.34
C THR A 392 8.52 9.07 2.07
N GLY A 393 8.19 9.46 0.83
CA GLY A 393 6.90 10.03 0.46
C GLY A 393 6.51 11.26 1.30
N THR A 394 5.22 11.58 1.27
CA THR A 394 4.64 12.61 2.13
C THR A 394 4.18 11.99 3.46
N PRO A 395 4.49 12.58 4.64
CA PRO A 395 4.00 12.05 5.91
C PRO A 395 2.49 11.82 5.93
N GLY A 396 2.07 10.64 6.37
CA GLY A 396 0.66 10.23 6.35
C GLY A 396 0.21 9.51 5.08
N GLU A 397 1.06 9.36 4.08
CA GLU A 397 0.83 8.42 2.97
C GLU A 397 1.14 6.98 3.39
N LEU A 398 0.52 6.00 2.73
CA LEU A 398 0.57 4.58 3.11
C LEU A 398 2.00 4.06 3.39
N ASN A 399 2.93 4.34 2.49
CA ASN A 399 4.32 3.86 2.57
C ASN A 399 5.31 4.90 3.10
N ALA A 400 4.83 6.07 3.54
CA ALA A 400 5.70 7.02 4.21
C ALA A 400 6.08 6.50 5.61
N PRO A 401 7.36 6.60 6.03
CA PRO A 401 7.81 6.15 7.33
C PRO A 401 6.92 6.65 8.48
N ALA A 402 6.71 5.80 9.49
CA ALA A 402 5.84 6.02 10.65
C ALA A 402 4.33 6.20 10.38
N SER A 403 3.86 6.24 9.13
CA SER A 403 2.46 6.61 8.86
C SER A 403 1.45 5.57 9.35
N LEU A 404 1.76 4.27 9.25
CA LEU A 404 0.91 3.21 9.80
C LEU A 404 1.10 3.03 11.31
N TYR A 405 2.32 3.25 11.83
CA TYR A 405 2.53 3.33 13.27
C TYR A 405 1.62 4.40 13.90
N ASN A 406 1.54 5.58 13.29
CA ASN A 406 0.75 6.69 13.80
C ASN A 406 -0.77 6.48 13.69
N GLY A 407 -1.22 5.82 12.63
CA GLY A 407 -2.64 5.66 12.32
C GLY A 407 -3.27 4.37 12.84
N MET A 408 -2.46 3.33 13.08
CA MET A 408 -2.95 1.98 13.33
C MET A 408 -2.37 1.30 14.59
N ILE A 409 -1.43 1.93 15.30
CA ILE A 409 -0.79 1.43 16.54
C ILE A 409 -1.00 2.46 17.65
#